data_AF-A0A918J5F4-F1
#
_entry.id   AF-A0A918J5F4-F1
#
_cell.length_a   1.000
_cell.length_b   1.000
_cell.length_c   1.000
_cell.angle_alpha   90.00
_cell.angle_beta   90.00
_cell.angle_gamma   90.00
#
_symmetry.space_group_name_H-M   'P 1'
#
loop_
_entity.id
_entity.type
_entity.pdbx_description
1 polymer ?
#
loop_
_entity_poly.entity_id
_entity_poly.type
_entity_poly.pdbx_seq_one_letter_code
_entity_poly.pdbx_strand_id
1 'polypeptide(L)'
;MHRNSFTSFINFIKKKRLSFEELNVSQLSKYEADLKSRGSTDGGISVKMRALRTLYNTAIQRDLIAGENYPFHKYKISKLKGKGAKKALSIEEIKTIIDMNINQYPEVLDSYNYFIFSFYTRGMNFADIMKLTWDNVKNDHIHYVRSKTKGNFQIKILPPIEKILDHYRKNTTGTKYVFPILLSDNLTPSQVENRKNKILKKFNGI
;
A
#
# COMPACT_ATOMS: atom_id res chain seq x y z
N MET A 1 7.47 -4.01 -7.72
CA MET A 1 8.14 -2.94 -6.92
C MET A 1 9.48 -2.47 -7.52
N HIS A 2 10.24 -3.34 -8.20
CA HIS A 2 11.59 -2.98 -8.73
C HIS A 2 11.60 -2.09 -9.99
N ARG A 3 10.62 -2.22 -10.90
CA ARG A 3 10.62 -1.52 -12.20
C ARG A 3 10.61 0.01 -12.06
N ASN A 4 9.77 0.57 -11.17
CA ASN A 4 9.68 2.02 -10.95
C ASN A 4 10.96 2.61 -10.35
N SER A 5 11.64 1.85 -9.47
CA SER A 5 12.93 2.27 -8.91
C SER A 5 14.01 2.31 -9.97
N PHE A 6 14.07 1.29 -10.83
CA PHE A 6 15.03 1.24 -11.93
C PHE A 6 14.78 2.34 -12.97
N THR A 7 13.55 2.51 -13.44
CA THR A 7 13.17 3.60 -14.35
C THR A 7 13.52 4.96 -13.76
N SER A 8 13.32 5.15 -12.45
CA SER A 8 13.69 6.40 -11.78
C SER A 8 15.20 6.68 -11.81
N PHE A 9 16.04 5.66 -11.77
CA PHE A 9 17.49 5.82 -11.85
C PHE A 9 17.96 6.04 -13.29
N ILE A 10 17.39 5.29 -14.25
CA ILE A 10 17.60 5.47 -15.69
C ILE A 10 17.28 6.91 -16.13
N ASN A 11 16.15 7.46 -15.65
CA ASN A 11 15.78 8.86 -15.91
C ASN A 11 16.77 9.85 -15.28
N PHE A 12 17.30 9.55 -14.09
CA PHE A 12 18.29 10.41 -13.42
C PHE A 12 19.60 10.48 -14.22
N ILE A 13 20.11 9.35 -14.72
CA ILE A 13 21.33 9.33 -15.53
C ILE A 13 21.11 9.82 -16.97
N LYS A 14 19.86 10.05 -17.39
CA LYS A 14 19.47 10.47 -18.75
C LYS A 14 20.02 9.54 -19.85
N LYS A 15 20.18 8.25 -19.56
CA LYS A 15 20.67 7.23 -20.51
C LYS A 15 19.61 6.19 -20.77
N LYS A 16 19.67 5.51 -21.93
CA LYS A 16 18.80 4.37 -22.25
C LYS A 16 19.26 3.06 -21.60
N ARG A 17 20.55 2.96 -21.25
CA ARG A 17 21.17 1.77 -20.65
C ARG A 17 22.11 2.19 -19.53
N LEU A 18 22.22 1.34 -18.52
CA LEU A 18 23.12 1.51 -17.38
C LEU A 18 24.34 0.61 -17.58
N SER A 19 25.55 1.17 -17.49
CA SER A 19 26.76 0.37 -17.23
C SER A 19 26.93 0.18 -15.72
N PHE A 20 27.27 -1.03 -15.29
CA PHE A 20 27.51 -1.33 -13.87
C PHE A 20 28.76 -0.63 -13.31
N GLU A 21 29.73 -0.29 -14.17
CA GLU A 21 30.93 0.48 -13.82
C GLU A 21 30.59 1.91 -13.37
N GLU A 22 29.51 2.48 -13.93
CA GLU A 22 29.03 3.82 -13.60
C GLU A 22 28.26 3.84 -12.26
N LEU A 23 27.80 2.68 -11.80
CA LEU A 23 27.08 2.55 -10.54
C LEU A 23 28.10 2.41 -9.40
N ASN A 24 28.76 3.52 -9.08
CA ASN A 24 29.70 3.64 -7.98
C ASN A 24 29.14 4.49 -6.82
N VAL A 25 29.91 4.63 -5.74
CA VAL A 25 29.49 5.36 -4.52
C VAL A 25 29.16 6.83 -4.80
N SER A 26 29.92 7.47 -5.69
CA SER A 26 29.68 8.86 -6.08
C SER A 26 28.33 8.99 -6.78
N GLN A 27 28.04 8.09 -7.72
CA GLN A 27 26.78 8.11 -8.45
C GLN A 27 25.57 7.80 -7.56
N LEU A 28 25.70 6.87 -6.61
CA LEU A 28 24.67 6.62 -5.60
C LEU A 28 24.40 7.86 -4.73
N SER A 29 25.46 8.58 -4.34
CA SER A 29 25.32 9.81 -3.54
C SER A 29 24.68 10.95 -4.33
N LYS A 30 25.02 11.12 -5.61
CA LYS A 30 24.36 12.09 -6.50
C LYS A 30 22.89 11.76 -6.70
N TYR A 31 22.56 10.48 -6.90
CA TYR A 31 21.18 10.04 -7.03
C TYR A 31 20.36 10.24 -5.73
N GLU A 32 20.97 10.00 -4.57
CA GLU A 32 20.36 10.33 -3.28
C GLU A 32 20.04 11.82 -3.17
N ALA A 33 20.98 12.70 -3.52
CA ALA A 33 20.79 14.15 -3.47
C ALA A 33 19.69 14.62 -4.42
N ASP A 34 19.65 14.11 -5.64
CA ASP A 34 18.57 14.39 -6.61
C ASP A 34 17.19 13.91 -6.12
N LEU A 35 17.12 12.76 -5.47
CA LEU A 35 15.85 12.30 -4.90
C LEU A 35 15.39 13.18 -3.75
N LYS A 36 16.33 13.64 -2.90
CA LYS A 36 16.04 14.58 -1.81
C LYS A 36 15.56 15.93 -2.33
N SER A 37 16.21 16.49 -3.37
CA SER A 37 15.80 17.76 -3.97
C SER A 37 14.39 17.70 -4.58
N ARG A 38 13.97 16.51 -5.05
CA ARG A 38 12.60 16.23 -5.51
C ARG A 38 11.60 15.90 -4.39
N GLY A 39 11.98 16.09 -3.13
CA GLY A 39 11.10 15.87 -1.97
C GLY A 39 10.91 14.41 -1.57
N SER A 40 11.75 13.48 -2.05
CA SER A 40 11.66 12.07 -1.62
C SER A 40 12.09 11.93 -0.15
N THR A 41 11.32 11.18 0.63
CA THR A 41 11.69 10.82 2.00
C THR A 41 12.83 9.81 2.02
N ASP A 42 13.62 9.79 3.09
CA ASP A 42 14.67 8.78 3.29
C ASP A 42 14.15 7.34 3.16
N GLY A 43 12.91 7.09 3.62
CA GLY A 43 12.23 5.81 3.42
C GLY A 43 12.04 5.48 1.94
N GLY A 44 11.54 6.42 1.14
CA GLY A 44 11.37 6.27 -0.31
C GLY A 44 12.70 6.09 -1.04
N ILE A 45 13.73 6.84 -0.66
CA ILE A 45 15.09 6.72 -1.21
C ILE A 45 15.67 5.34 -0.89
N SER A 46 15.49 4.85 0.35
CA SER A 46 16.00 3.54 0.77
C SER A 46 15.41 2.40 -0.09
N VAL A 47 14.15 2.51 -0.50
CA VAL A 47 13.50 1.54 -1.41
C VAL A 47 14.17 1.54 -2.78
N LYS A 48 14.47 2.73 -3.33
CA LYS A 48 15.16 2.87 -4.62
C LYS A 48 16.58 2.32 -4.56
N MET A 49 17.33 2.64 -3.50
CA MET A 49 18.68 2.13 -3.29
C MET A 49 18.73 0.61 -3.11
N ARG A 50 17.76 0.01 -2.38
CA ARG A 50 17.65 -1.45 -2.27
C ARG A 50 17.39 -2.12 -3.61
N ALA A 51 16.58 -1.52 -4.48
CA ALA A 51 16.33 -2.05 -5.82
C ALA A 51 17.60 -2.03 -6.69
N LEU A 52 18.40 -0.95 -6.65
CA LEU A 52 19.69 -0.89 -7.32
C LEU A 52 20.68 -1.93 -6.78
N ARG A 53 20.71 -2.11 -5.46
CA ARG A 53 21.54 -3.15 -4.82
C ARG A 53 21.16 -4.55 -5.29
N THR A 54 19.86 -4.86 -5.35
CA THR A 54 19.38 -6.14 -5.88
C THR A 54 19.82 -6.34 -7.33
N LEU A 55 19.68 -5.32 -8.18
CA LEU A 55 20.12 -5.40 -9.58
C LEU A 55 21.62 -5.71 -9.70
N TYR A 56 22.44 -4.99 -8.93
CA TYR A 56 23.89 -5.20 -8.92
C TYR A 56 24.25 -6.61 -8.44
N ASN A 57 23.64 -7.08 -7.36
CA ASN A 57 23.86 -8.43 -6.83
C ASN A 57 23.45 -9.51 -7.83
N THR A 58 22.34 -9.32 -8.56
CA THR A 58 21.92 -10.25 -9.61
C THR A 58 22.91 -10.30 -10.77
N ALA A 59 23.56 -9.18 -11.10
CA ALA A 59 24.60 -9.17 -12.13
C ALA A 59 25.86 -9.92 -11.69
N ILE A 60 26.30 -9.74 -10.44
CA ILE A 60 27.40 -10.53 -9.85
C ILE A 60 27.04 -12.03 -9.83
N GLN A 61 25.84 -12.39 -9.35
CA GLN A 61 25.40 -13.79 -9.25
C GLN A 61 25.32 -14.50 -10.63
N ARG A 62 25.19 -13.73 -11.71
CA ARG A 62 25.15 -14.23 -13.09
C ARG A 62 26.49 -14.10 -13.79
N ASP A 63 27.56 -13.80 -13.05
CA ASP A 63 28.92 -13.62 -13.56
C ASP A 63 29.05 -12.56 -14.68
N LEU A 64 28.13 -11.59 -14.70
CA LEU A 64 28.14 -10.50 -15.68
C LEU A 64 29.14 -9.40 -15.32
N ILE A 65 29.48 -9.27 -14.04
CA ILE A 65 30.41 -8.28 -13.48
C ILE A 65 31.16 -8.88 -12.28
N ALA A 66 32.38 -8.40 -12.05
CA ALA A 66 33.14 -8.74 -10.85
C ALA A 66 32.62 -8.00 -9.60
N GLY A 67 32.73 -8.65 -8.44
CA GLY A 67 32.30 -8.09 -7.15
C GLY A 67 33.24 -7.05 -6.54
N GLU A 68 34.44 -6.87 -7.10
CA GLU A 68 35.51 -6.04 -6.51
C GLU A 68 35.10 -4.57 -6.32
N ASN A 69 34.31 -4.03 -7.25
CA ASN A 69 33.86 -2.63 -7.23
C ASN A 69 32.47 -2.44 -6.63
N TYR A 70 31.99 -3.38 -5.82
CA TYR A 70 30.64 -3.35 -5.26
C TYR A 70 30.39 -2.10 -4.38
N PRO A 71 29.56 -1.14 -4.82
CA PRO A 71 29.48 0.18 -4.20
C PRO A 71 28.73 0.17 -2.86
N PHE A 72 27.89 -0.83 -2.62
CA PHE A 72 27.09 -0.93 -1.39
C PHE A 72 27.88 -1.47 -0.19
N HIS A 73 29.15 -1.86 -0.36
CA HIS A 73 30.06 -2.02 0.78
C HIS A 73 30.33 -0.67 1.45
N LYS A 74 30.53 0.38 0.66
CA LYS A 74 30.83 1.75 1.12
C LYS A 74 29.55 2.56 1.33
N TYR A 75 28.61 2.51 0.39
CA TYR A 75 27.34 3.21 0.50
C TYR A 75 26.38 2.47 1.44
N LYS A 76 26.21 2.97 2.67
CA LYS A 76 25.34 2.37 3.69
C LYS A 76 23.89 2.85 3.54
N ILE A 77 23.01 1.99 3.02
CA ILE A 77 21.56 2.27 2.92
C ILE A 77 20.93 2.48 4.31
N SER A 78 21.51 1.92 5.37
CA SER A 78 21.02 2.05 6.75
C SER A 78 20.99 3.50 7.28
N LYS A 79 21.73 4.43 6.65
CA LYS A 79 21.67 5.86 6.95
C LYS A 79 20.33 6.50 6.54
N LEU A 80 19.64 5.90 5.57
CA LEU A 80 18.34 6.34 5.06
C LEU A 80 17.22 5.73 5.91
N LYS A 81 17.05 6.21 7.15
CA LYS A 81 15.97 5.77 8.03
C LYS A 81 14.72 6.60 7.74
N GLY A 82 13.64 5.92 7.35
CA GLY A 82 12.34 6.59 7.26
C GLY A 82 11.91 7.09 8.64
N LYS A 83 11.81 8.42 8.80
CA LYS A 83 11.10 9.02 9.94
C LYS A 83 9.60 8.84 9.69
N GLY A 84 9.09 7.65 9.96
CA GLY A 84 7.64 7.43 9.94
C GLY A 84 7.01 8.26 11.04
N ALA A 85 6.20 9.26 10.69
CA ALA A 85 5.31 9.87 11.67
C ALA A 85 4.35 8.78 12.13
N LYS A 86 4.58 8.22 13.32
CA LYS A 86 3.62 7.31 13.96
C LYS A 86 2.42 8.14 14.40
N LYS A 87 1.49 8.38 13.48
CA LYS A 87 0.15 8.87 13.79
C LYS A 87 -0.72 7.67 14.14
N ALA A 88 -0.42 7.02 15.27
CA ALA A 88 -1.36 6.05 15.82
C ALA A 88 -2.45 6.85 16.54
N LEU A 89 -3.72 6.57 16.21
CA LEU A 89 -4.83 7.13 16.95
C LEU A 89 -4.84 6.54 18.37
N SER A 90 -5.15 7.38 19.36
CA SER A 90 -5.40 6.93 20.73
C SER A 90 -6.74 6.18 20.80
N ILE A 91 -6.94 5.40 21.87
CA ILE A 91 -8.21 4.68 22.07
C ILE A 91 -9.36 5.68 22.25
N GLU A 92 -9.08 6.82 22.88
CA GLU A 92 -10.02 7.91 23.10
C GLU A 92 -10.43 8.54 21.76
N GLU A 93 -9.49 8.80 20.86
CA GLU A 93 -9.80 9.29 19.51
C GLU A 93 -10.66 8.30 18.73
N ILE A 94 -10.38 6.99 18.85
CA ILE A 94 -11.18 5.94 18.21
C ILE A 94 -12.59 5.89 18.78
N LYS A 95 -12.76 6.02 20.10
CA LYS A 95 -14.08 6.09 20.74
C LYS A 95 -14.89 7.28 20.26
N THR A 96 -14.27 8.46 20.19
CA THR A 96 -14.91 9.66 19.64
C THR A 96 -15.43 9.43 18.22
N ILE A 97 -14.67 8.71 17.39
CA ILE A 97 -15.15 8.32 16.06
C ILE A 97 -16.35 7.37 16.20
N ILE A 98 -16.21 6.25 16.94
CA ILE A 98 -17.28 5.25 17.11
C ILE A 98 -18.61 5.89 17.56
N ASP A 99 -18.56 6.82 18.51
CA ASP A 99 -19.74 7.44 19.13
C ASP A 99 -20.32 8.60 18.29
N MET A 100 -19.70 8.94 17.16
CA MET A 100 -20.18 9.99 16.26
C MET A 100 -21.58 9.64 15.71
N ASN A 101 -22.50 10.60 15.79
CA ASN A 101 -23.83 10.47 15.20
C ASN A 101 -23.77 10.61 13.67
N ILE A 102 -23.39 9.52 12.99
CA ILE A 102 -23.16 9.49 11.54
C ILE A 102 -24.42 9.82 10.72
N ASN A 103 -25.61 9.73 11.31
CA ASN A 103 -26.87 10.07 10.63
C ASN A 103 -26.95 11.55 10.23
N GLN A 104 -26.17 12.42 10.90
CA GLN A 104 -26.08 13.84 10.56
C GLN A 104 -25.14 14.12 9.39
N TYR A 105 -24.34 13.12 8.98
CA TYR A 105 -23.28 13.25 7.97
C TYR A 105 -23.32 12.11 6.94
N PRO A 106 -24.41 11.98 6.17
CA PRO A 106 -24.59 10.88 5.21
C PRO A 106 -23.47 10.82 4.15
N GLU A 107 -22.83 11.94 3.84
CA GLU A 107 -21.76 12.06 2.85
C GLU A 107 -20.44 11.36 3.26
N VAL A 108 -20.24 11.13 4.56
CA VAL A 108 -19.07 10.43 5.11
C VAL A 108 -19.41 9.04 5.67
N LEU A 109 -20.67 8.60 5.60
CA LEU A 109 -21.13 7.31 6.12
C LEU A 109 -20.28 6.13 5.62
N ASP A 110 -19.98 6.09 4.33
CA ASP A 110 -19.12 5.04 3.76
C ASP A 110 -17.71 5.07 4.34
N SER A 111 -17.11 6.26 4.45
CA SER A 111 -15.76 6.42 5.02
C SER A 111 -15.73 5.97 6.49
N TYR A 112 -16.76 6.35 7.25
CA TYR A 112 -16.96 5.91 8.62
C TYR A 112 -17.07 4.38 8.70
N ASN A 113 -17.96 3.77 7.91
CA ASN A 113 -18.14 2.33 7.89
C ASN A 113 -16.84 1.60 7.51
N TYR A 114 -16.08 2.08 6.52
CA TYR A 114 -14.80 1.48 6.14
C TYR A 114 -13.78 1.55 7.27
N PHE A 115 -13.73 2.67 8.00
CA PHE A 115 -12.84 2.84 9.14
C PHE A 115 -13.21 1.89 10.29
N ILE A 116 -14.48 1.89 10.71
CA ILE A 116 -14.98 1.03 11.78
C ILE A 116 -14.80 -0.44 11.42
N PHE A 117 -15.15 -0.82 10.20
CA PHE A 117 -14.97 -2.18 9.71
C PHE A 117 -13.49 -2.57 9.74
N SER A 118 -12.58 -1.73 9.22
CA SER A 118 -11.13 -1.96 9.30
C SER A 118 -10.66 -2.18 10.73
N PHE A 119 -11.09 -1.33 11.67
CA PHE A 119 -10.71 -1.41 13.07
C PHE A 119 -11.15 -2.73 13.72
N TYR A 120 -12.45 -3.07 13.65
CA TYR A 120 -12.98 -4.29 14.26
C TYR A 120 -12.54 -5.57 13.54
N THR A 121 -12.10 -5.49 12.28
CA THR A 121 -11.53 -6.62 11.53
C THR A 121 -10.00 -6.71 11.61
N ARG A 122 -9.42 -6.30 12.74
CA ARG A 122 -7.97 -6.39 13.03
C ARG A 122 -7.10 -5.63 12.02
N GLY A 123 -7.56 -4.47 11.57
CA GLY A 123 -6.87 -3.64 10.59
C GLY A 123 -6.90 -4.24 9.18
N MET A 124 -8.06 -4.75 8.73
CA MET A 124 -8.24 -5.12 7.34
C MET A 124 -7.95 -3.89 6.47
N ASN A 125 -7.01 -4.02 5.53
CA ASN A 125 -6.61 -2.86 4.75
C ASN A 125 -7.68 -2.54 3.68
N PHE A 126 -7.67 -1.31 3.18
CA PHE A 126 -8.63 -0.84 2.18
C PHE A 126 -8.69 -1.71 0.91
N ALA A 127 -7.56 -2.28 0.48
CA ALA A 127 -7.51 -3.12 -0.72
C ALA A 127 -8.17 -4.50 -0.52
N ASP A 128 -8.26 -4.97 0.72
CA ASP A 128 -8.99 -6.18 1.08
C ASP A 128 -10.47 -5.87 1.31
N ILE A 129 -10.80 -4.75 1.98
CA ILE A 129 -12.17 -4.24 2.12
C ILE A 129 -12.84 -4.11 0.74
N MET A 130 -12.19 -3.43 -0.21
CA MET A 130 -12.77 -3.21 -1.55
C MET A 130 -13.03 -4.50 -2.34
N LYS A 131 -12.36 -5.61 -1.99
CA LYS A 131 -12.49 -6.90 -2.68
C LYS A 131 -13.33 -7.90 -1.90
N LEU A 132 -13.78 -7.53 -0.69
CA LEU A 132 -14.57 -8.41 0.14
C LEU A 132 -15.90 -8.69 -0.55
N THR A 133 -16.24 -9.96 -0.69
CA THR A 133 -17.47 -10.43 -1.33
C THR A 133 -18.43 -11.03 -0.32
N TRP A 134 -19.71 -11.12 -0.66
CA TRP A 134 -20.68 -11.76 0.22
C TRP A 134 -20.37 -13.24 0.46
N ASP A 135 -19.72 -13.93 -0.49
CA ASP A 135 -19.23 -15.29 -0.31
C ASP A 135 -18.14 -15.41 0.77
N ASN A 136 -17.45 -14.32 1.11
CA ASN A 136 -16.49 -14.30 2.21
C ASN A 136 -17.18 -14.23 3.58
N VAL A 137 -18.46 -13.85 3.64
CA VAL A 137 -19.22 -13.68 4.87
C VAL A 137 -20.10 -14.92 5.06
N LYS A 138 -19.66 -15.85 5.91
CA LYS A 138 -20.36 -17.12 6.14
C LYS A 138 -20.55 -17.36 7.64
N ASN A 139 -21.76 -17.76 8.02
CA ASN A 139 -22.14 -17.98 9.42
C ASN A 139 -21.86 -16.71 10.25
N ASP A 140 -21.06 -16.83 11.30
CA ASP A 140 -20.60 -15.78 12.19
C ASP A 140 -19.16 -15.30 11.88
N HIS A 141 -18.63 -15.59 10.68
CA HIS A 141 -17.25 -15.29 10.32
C HIS A 141 -17.08 -14.67 8.92
N ILE A 142 -16.02 -13.86 8.80
CA ILE A 142 -15.48 -13.35 7.53
C ILE A 142 -14.20 -14.13 7.20
N HIS A 143 -14.17 -14.77 6.04
CA HIS A 143 -13.05 -15.56 5.53
C HIS A 143 -12.46 -14.92 4.28
N TYR A 144 -11.19 -14.52 4.32
CA TYR A 144 -10.52 -13.91 3.16
C TYR A 144 -9.01 -14.20 3.11
N VAL A 145 -8.45 -14.05 1.91
CA VAL A 145 -7.00 -14.12 1.68
C VAL A 145 -6.45 -12.70 1.59
N ARG A 146 -5.55 -12.33 2.50
CA ARG A 146 -5.01 -10.97 2.56
C ARG A 146 -4.21 -10.65 1.30
N SER A 147 -4.57 -9.60 0.57
CA SER A 147 -3.95 -9.25 -0.72
C SER A 147 -2.44 -9.07 -0.64
N LYS A 148 -1.97 -8.46 0.46
CA LYS A 148 -0.56 -8.07 0.66
C LYS A 148 0.35 -9.24 1.08
N THR A 149 -0.08 -10.03 2.06
CA THR A 149 0.75 -11.09 2.66
C THR A 149 0.34 -12.49 2.22
N LYS A 150 -0.78 -12.63 1.51
CA LYS A 150 -1.37 -13.90 1.05
C LYS A 150 -1.77 -14.87 2.17
N GLY A 151 -1.77 -14.42 3.42
CA GLY A 151 -2.25 -15.23 4.55
C GLY A 151 -3.76 -15.37 4.53
N ASN A 152 -4.26 -16.52 4.99
CA ASN A 152 -5.68 -16.77 5.22
C ASN A 152 -6.10 -16.17 6.56
N PHE A 153 -7.22 -15.44 6.55
CA PHE A 153 -7.78 -14.82 7.74
C PHE A 153 -9.21 -15.31 7.95
N GLN A 154 -9.53 -15.58 9.21
CA GLN A 154 -10.88 -15.83 9.71
C GLN A 154 -11.14 -14.82 10.83
N ILE A 155 -12.21 -14.05 10.70
CA ILE A 155 -12.54 -12.97 11.63
C ILE A 155 -13.98 -13.17 12.09
N LYS A 156 -14.18 -13.29 13.40
CA LYS A 156 -15.51 -13.35 13.99
C LYS A 156 -16.25 -12.04 13.75
N ILE A 157 -17.51 -12.14 13.32
CA ILE A 157 -18.41 -11.00 13.15
C ILE A 157 -18.86 -10.55 14.54
N LEU A 158 -18.56 -9.30 14.87
CA LEU A 158 -18.99 -8.64 16.10
C LEU A 158 -20.20 -7.75 15.80
N PRO A 159 -21.03 -7.37 16.80
CA PRO A 159 -22.23 -6.57 16.56
C PRO A 159 -22.00 -5.26 15.76
N PRO A 160 -20.89 -4.51 15.93
CA PRO A 160 -20.60 -3.36 15.07
C PRO A 160 -20.37 -3.73 13.60
N ILE A 161 -19.72 -4.87 13.35
CA ILE A 161 -19.49 -5.39 11.99
C ILE A 161 -20.82 -5.83 11.38
N GLU A 162 -21.65 -6.54 12.14
CA GLU A 162 -22.95 -7.02 11.70
C GLU A 162 -23.85 -5.87 11.24
N LYS A 163 -23.97 -4.79 12.03
CA LYS A 163 -24.71 -3.58 11.65
C LYS A 163 -24.25 -2.99 10.31
N ILE A 164 -22.93 -2.96 10.07
CA ILE A 164 -22.35 -2.47 8.82
C ILE A 164 -22.70 -3.42 7.66
N LEU A 165 -22.56 -4.73 7.86
CA LEU A 165 -22.91 -5.74 6.86
C LEU A 165 -24.40 -5.66 6.50
N ASP A 166 -25.28 -5.52 7.48
CA ASP A 166 -26.72 -5.39 7.25
C ASP A 166 -27.08 -4.13 6.47
N HIS A 167 -26.43 -3.00 6.78
CA HIS A 167 -26.60 -1.77 6.02
C HIS A 167 -26.26 -1.98 4.54
N TYR A 168 -25.12 -2.57 4.22
CA TYR A 168 -24.72 -2.81 2.83
C TYR A 168 -25.49 -3.93 2.15
N ARG A 169 -26.00 -4.91 2.90
CA ARG A 169 -26.85 -5.97 2.37
C ARG A 169 -28.19 -5.39 1.89
N LYS A 170 -28.76 -4.43 2.64
CA LYS A 170 -29.99 -3.70 2.26
C LYS A 170 -29.76 -2.72 1.11
N ASN A 171 -28.56 -2.15 1.01
CA ASN A 171 -28.19 -1.16 -0.01
C ASN A 171 -27.23 -1.74 -1.06
N THR A 172 -27.51 -2.96 -1.54
CA THR A 172 -26.64 -3.65 -2.49
C THR A 172 -26.56 -2.89 -3.82
N THR A 173 -25.38 -2.90 -4.44
CA THR A 173 -25.13 -2.30 -5.75
C THR A 173 -25.38 -3.27 -6.92
N GLY A 174 -25.86 -4.49 -6.63
CA GLY A 174 -26.03 -5.55 -7.63
C GLY A 174 -24.72 -6.24 -8.03
N THR A 175 -23.61 -5.93 -7.36
CA THR A 175 -22.33 -6.61 -7.51
C THR A 175 -22.13 -7.66 -6.42
N LYS A 176 -21.17 -8.57 -6.60
CA LYS A 176 -20.83 -9.56 -5.56
C LYS A 176 -20.13 -8.98 -4.33
N TYR A 177 -19.68 -7.73 -4.40
CA TYR A 177 -18.89 -7.09 -3.35
C TYR A 177 -19.76 -6.59 -2.21
N VAL A 178 -19.23 -6.68 -0.98
CA VAL A 178 -19.88 -6.17 0.23
C VAL A 178 -20.00 -4.65 0.17
N PHE A 179 -18.91 -3.98 -0.19
CA PHE A 179 -18.84 -2.52 -0.18
C PHE A 179 -18.97 -1.95 -1.60
N PRO A 180 -19.64 -0.80 -1.78
CA PRO A 180 -19.95 -0.17 -3.07
C PRO A 180 -18.72 0.54 -3.69
N ILE A 181 -17.54 -0.07 -3.60
CA ILE A 181 -16.27 0.47 -4.08
C ILE A 181 -16.01 0.00 -5.51
N LEU A 182 -16.13 -1.30 -5.76
CA LEU A 182 -16.05 -1.91 -7.08
C LEU A 182 -17.47 -2.04 -7.65
N LEU A 183 -17.74 -1.33 -8.74
CA LEU A 183 -19.10 -1.19 -9.30
C LEU A 183 -19.40 -2.19 -10.44
N SER A 184 -18.55 -3.21 -10.60
CA SER A 184 -18.74 -4.27 -11.60
C SER A 184 -17.91 -5.49 -11.20
N ASP A 185 -18.44 -6.68 -11.50
CA ASP A 185 -17.78 -7.95 -11.20
C ASP A 185 -16.64 -8.28 -12.17
N ASN A 186 -16.70 -7.73 -13.39
CA ASN A 186 -15.80 -8.04 -14.50
C ASN A 186 -14.78 -6.93 -14.76
N LEU A 187 -14.10 -6.48 -13.70
CA LEU A 187 -13.05 -5.46 -13.80
C LEU A 187 -11.68 -6.09 -14.06
N THR A 188 -10.96 -5.53 -15.03
CA THR A 188 -9.54 -5.86 -15.24
C THR A 188 -8.68 -5.42 -14.05
N PRO A 189 -7.49 -6.03 -13.84
CA PRO A 189 -6.59 -5.63 -12.76
C PRO A 189 -6.22 -4.14 -12.78
N SER A 190 -6.08 -3.55 -13.98
CA SER A 190 -5.80 -2.13 -14.15
C SER A 190 -6.97 -1.25 -13.69
N GLN A 191 -8.21 -1.62 -14.04
CA GLN A 191 -9.40 -0.89 -13.60
C GLN A 191 -9.58 -0.95 -12.07
N VAL A 192 -9.34 -2.12 -11.46
CA VAL A 192 -9.36 -2.26 -9.99
C VAL A 192 -8.33 -1.35 -9.33
N GLU A 193 -7.10 -1.31 -9.85
CA GLU A 193 -6.04 -0.45 -9.32
C GLU A 193 -6.37 1.04 -9.48
N ASN A 194 -6.87 1.45 -10.65
CA ASN A 194 -7.31 2.82 -10.91
C ASN A 194 -8.45 3.24 -9.97
N ARG A 195 -9.44 2.36 -9.76
CA ARG A 195 -10.55 2.60 -8.83
C ARG A 195 -10.04 2.73 -7.39
N LYS A 196 -9.15 1.83 -6.95
CA LYS A 196 -8.50 1.90 -5.63
C LYS A 196 -7.82 3.26 -5.43
N ASN A 197 -7.02 3.70 -6.40
CA ASN A 197 -6.31 4.99 -6.30
C ASN A 197 -7.26 6.18 -6.28
N LYS A 198 -8.34 6.15 -7.07
CA LYS A 198 -9.38 7.20 -7.07
C LYS A 198 -10.07 7.31 -5.71
N ILE A 199 -10.48 6.18 -5.13
CA ILE A 199 -11.20 6.18 -3.85
C ILE A 199 -10.27 6.48 -2.68
N LEU A 200 -9.03 5.97 -2.67
CA LEU A 200 -8.06 6.33 -1.63
C LEU A 200 -7.75 7.82 -1.58
N LYS A 201 -7.74 8.52 -2.73
CA LYS A 201 -7.60 9.98 -2.75
C LYS A 201 -8.79 10.70 -2.09
N LYS A 202 -10.01 10.18 -2.25
CA LYS A 202 -11.21 10.71 -1.58
C LYS A 202 -11.17 10.41 -0.08
N PHE A 203 -10.77 9.19 0.29
CA PHE A 203 -10.74 8.73 1.68
C PHE A 203 -9.63 9.41 2.51
N ASN A 204 -8.44 9.61 1.92
CA ASN A 204 -7.30 10.27 2.58
C ASN A 204 -7.21 11.78 2.28
N GLY A 205 -8.16 12.33 1.53
CA GLY A 205 -8.17 13.72 1.07
C GLY A 205 -8.98 14.66 1.94
N ILE A 206 -9.41 14.21 3.12
CA ILE A 206 -9.94 15.04 4.20
C ILE A 206 -8.77 15.43 5.10
#